data_AF-A0A7Y3DBG6-F1
#
_entry.id   AF-A0A7Y3DBG6-F1
#
_cell.length_a   1.000
_cell.length_b   1.000
_cell.length_c   1.000
_cell.angle_alpha   90.00
_cell.angle_beta   90.00
_cell.angle_gamma   90.00
#
_symmetry.space_group_name_H-M   'P 1'
#
loop_
_entity.id
_entity.type
_entity.pdbx_description
1 polymer ?
#
loop_
_entity_poly.entity_id
_entity_poly.type
_entity_poly.pdbx_seq_one_letter_code
_entity_poly.pdbx_strand_id
1 'polypeptide(L)'
;MPQVCTDYDVGSLSLSPAQGFLLSRVDGRTSWGRLRECGAMPADEADRCLHAWVEAGVLVYEPKPESEAKREPGPASVRTDPVAASSGADAELDPSLDISIEFQSEVLAFERRLDQPYAEILGVAQDADARVLRRAYFKLSKDFHPDRYFRKKLGAFEARIERVFCKIAEAFEILSDPSARAEMEKSLAAAPKAAPAGPRLRGRTTPHAFSLVARIDRERRRKARQYYESGMAARGIEAWVEAAQQLALAIACDPGNAEYKEAFGEANRRSNELRAERYMKEADSRYELGEYAEAYKRYVDALHCRPFDAEANHRAAKLAWRLENDLKTAKEYAARACEVSPEDASYRKTLGHVYTAAELHLNAQREFETALRLVPGDEEARQELKMAKKRARRSPRGGA
;
A
#
# COMPACT_ATOMS: atom_id res chain seq x y z
N MET A 1 0.85 8.15 -25.17
CA MET A 1 0.21 7.91 -23.85
C MET A 1 -0.81 6.83 -24.07
N PRO A 2 -0.82 5.74 -23.28
CA PRO A 2 -1.75 4.64 -23.51
C PRO A 2 -3.19 5.10 -23.30
N GLN A 3 -4.07 4.74 -24.23
CA GLN A 3 -5.49 5.07 -24.24
C GLN A 3 -6.30 3.80 -24.45
N VAL A 4 -7.44 3.65 -23.77
CA VAL A 4 -8.38 2.56 -24.05
C VAL A 4 -8.98 2.79 -25.44
N CYS A 5 -8.97 1.74 -26.27
CA CYS A 5 -9.57 1.77 -27.60
C CYS A 5 -11.08 2.01 -27.47
N THR A 6 -11.61 3.02 -28.16
CA THR A 6 -13.02 3.45 -27.99
C THR A 6 -14.03 2.42 -28.47
N ASP A 7 -13.59 1.47 -29.29
CA ASP A 7 -14.43 0.43 -29.91
C ASP A 7 -14.34 -0.92 -29.17
N TYR A 8 -13.60 -0.99 -28.05
CA TYR A 8 -13.40 -2.21 -27.27
C TYR A 8 -14.32 -2.26 -26.04
N ASP A 9 -15.11 -3.33 -25.89
CA ASP A 9 -15.95 -3.55 -24.70
C ASP A 9 -15.09 -3.98 -23.50
N VAL A 10 -14.77 -3.03 -22.63
CA VAL A 10 -13.97 -3.27 -21.41
C VAL A 10 -14.67 -4.24 -20.45
N GLY A 11 -16.00 -4.37 -20.53
CA GLY A 11 -16.79 -5.25 -19.68
C GLY A 11 -16.61 -6.74 -19.97
N SER A 12 -16.05 -7.10 -21.13
CA SER A 12 -15.81 -8.50 -21.51
C SER A 12 -14.47 -9.06 -20.98
N LEU A 13 -13.65 -8.22 -20.36
CA LEU A 13 -12.35 -8.62 -19.82
C LEU A 13 -12.51 -9.26 -18.43
N SER A 14 -12.01 -10.48 -18.28
CA SER A 14 -11.89 -11.13 -16.97
C SER A 14 -10.68 -10.58 -16.22
N LEU A 15 -10.86 -9.46 -15.53
CA LEU A 15 -9.79 -8.74 -14.83
C LEU A 15 -9.69 -9.13 -13.36
N SER A 16 -8.47 -9.29 -12.87
CA SER A 16 -8.21 -9.30 -11.42
C SER A 16 -8.44 -7.90 -10.82
N PRO A 17 -8.65 -7.75 -9.50
CA PRO A 17 -8.79 -6.44 -8.86
C PRO A 17 -7.60 -5.50 -9.13
N ALA A 18 -6.38 -6.04 -9.22
CA ALA A 18 -5.19 -5.27 -9.54
C ALA A 18 -5.18 -4.81 -11.01
N GLN A 19 -5.60 -5.67 -11.94
CA GLN A 19 -5.73 -5.34 -13.36
C GLN A 19 -6.85 -4.33 -13.61
N GLY A 20 -8.00 -4.47 -12.94
CA GLY A 20 -9.07 -3.47 -12.98
C GLY A 20 -8.62 -2.11 -12.46
N PHE A 21 -7.81 -2.09 -11.39
CA PHE A 21 -7.21 -0.86 -10.89
C PHE A 21 -6.22 -0.24 -11.90
N LEU A 22 -5.34 -1.04 -12.50
CA LEU A 22 -4.40 -0.56 -13.51
C LEU A 22 -5.13 0.03 -14.73
N LEU A 23 -6.15 -0.67 -15.23
CA LEU A 23 -6.96 -0.24 -16.37
C LEU A 23 -7.72 1.05 -16.07
N SER A 24 -8.21 1.24 -14.83
CA SER A 24 -8.87 2.48 -14.40
C SER A 24 -7.96 3.72 -14.45
N ARG A 25 -6.64 3.54 -14.51
CA ARG A 25 -5.66 4.62 -14.61
C ARG A 25 -5.22 4.90 -16.05
N VAL A 26 -5.66 4.10 -17.02
CA VAL A 26 -5.38 4.33 -18.44
C VAL A 26 -6.39 5.33 -19.00
N ASP A 27 -6.23 6.58 -18.59
CA ASP A 27 -7.10 7.73 -18.91
C ASP A 27 -6.61 8.54 -20.13
N GLY A 28 -5.58 8.05 -20.82
CA GLY A 28 -4.94 8.77 -21.94
C GLY A 28 -4.02 9.91 -21.55
N ARG A 29 -3.90 10.22 -20.26
CA ARG A 29 -3.04 11.29 -19.71
C ARG A 29 -1.89 10.72 -18.88
N THR A 30 -2.09 9.54 -18.30
CA THR A 30 -1.10 8.86 -17.48
C THR A 30 -0.06 8.18 -18.37
N SER A 31 1.22 8.50 -18.12
CA SER A 31 2.33 7.92 -18.88
C SER A 31 2.57 6.47 -18.51
N TRP A 32 3.13 5.71 -19.45
CA TRP A 32 3.53 4.32 -19.25
C TRP A 32 4.37 4.16 -17.96
N GLY A 33 5.36 5.04 -17.77
CA GLY A 33 6.17 5.09 -16.55
C GLY A 33 5.36 5.28 -15.24
N ARG A 34 4.31 6.10 -15.24
CA ARG A 34 3.44 6.29 -14.05
C ARG A 34 2.49 5.12 -13.82
N LEU A 35 2.05 4.45 -14.88
CA LEU A 35 1.21 3.25 -14.75
C LEU A 35 2.00 2.10 -14.09
N ARG A 36 3.30 1.99 -14.35
CA ARG A 36 4.22 1.04 -13.69
C ARG A 36 4.38 1.27 -12.19
N GLU A 37 4.23 2.52 -11.76
CA GLU A 37 4.35 2.91 -10.35
C GLU A 37 3.03 2.78 -9.57
N CYS A 38 1.95 2.33 -10.23
CA CYS A 38 0.68 2.09 -9.57
C CYS A 38 0.79 0.88 -8.64
N GLY A 39 0.85 1.13 -7.33
CA GLY A 39 1.13 0.15 -6.26
C GLY A 39 0.12 -0.99 -6.06
N ALA A 40 -0.78 -1.25 -7.03
CA ALA A 40 -1.68 -2.40 -7.02
C ALA A 40 -1.00 -3.68 -7.57
N MET A 41 0.11 -3.57 -8.29
CA MET A 41 0.93 -4.70 -8.75
C MET A 41 2.40 -4.29 -8.97
N PRO A 42 3.35 -5.23 -8.99
CA PRO A 42 4.74 -4.99 -9.38
C PRO A 42 4.88 -4.38 -10.78
N ALA A 43 5.91 -3.55 -11.00
CA ALA A 43 6.09 -2.80 -12.25
C ALA A 43 6.22 -3.72 -13.48
N ASP A 44 6.85 -4.89 -13.35
CA ASP A 44 6.99 -5.89 -14.40
C ASP A 44 5.66 -6.56 -14.74
N GLU A 45 4.77 -6.73 -13.76
CA GLU A 45 3.43 -7.26 -13.96
C GLU A 45 2.51 -6.23 -14.65
N ALA A 46 2.66 -4.95 -14.29
CA ALA A 46 1.98 -3.86 -14.98
C ALA A 46 2.42 -3.73 -16.43
N ASP A 47 3.72 -3.82 -16.71
CA ASP A 47 4.28 -3.79 -18.07
C ASP A 47 3.71 -4.94 -18.93
N ARG A 48 3.71 -6.18 -18.41
CA ARG A 48 3.12 -7.34 -19.10
C ARG A 48 1.63 -7.15 -19.38
N CYS A 49 0.87 -6.64 -18.42
CA CYS A 49 -0.57 -6.39 -18.60
C CYS A 49 -0.83 -5.32 -19.67
N LEU A 50 -0.10 -4.21 -19.63
CA LEU A 50 -0.27 -3.13 -20.62
C LEU A 50 0.15 -3.57 -22.02
N HIS A 51 1.25 -4.33 -22.17
CA HIS A 51 1.66 -4.89 -23.46
C HIS A 51 0.64 -5.88 -24.01
N ALA A 52 0.17 -6.82 -23.19
CA ALA A 52 -0.88 -7.77 -23.59
C ALA A 52 -2.17 -7.06 -24.03
N TRP A 53 -2.53 -5.94 -23.38
CA TRP A 53 -3.68 -5.13 -23.78
C TRP A 53 -3.46 -4.32 -25.06
N VAL A 54 -2.22 -3.89 -25.34
CA VAL A 54 -1.88 -3.27 -26.64
C VAL A 54 -1.95 -4.31 -27.77
N GLU A 55 -1.40 -5.50 -27.56
CA GLU A 55 -1.45 -6.60 -28.54
C GLU A 55 -2.88 -7.12 -28.78
N ALA A 56 -3.70 -7.17 -27.73
CA ALA A 56 -5.11 -7.53 -27.82
C ALA A 56 -6.02 -6.42 -28.38
N GLY A 57 -5.46 -5.23 -28.68
CA GLY A 57 -6.23 -4.09 -29.19
C GLY A 57 -7.13 -3.40 -28.17
N VAL A 58 -6.99 -3.73 -26.89
CA VAL A 58 -7.68 -3.06 -25.75
C VAL A 58 -7.13 -1.65 -25.55
N LEU A 59 -5.82 -1.47 -25.73
CA LEU A 59 -5.14 -0.19 -25.62
C LEU A 59 -4.53 0.25 -26.95
N VAL A 60 -4.66 1.53 -27.27
CA VAL A 60 -3.91 2.19 -28.33
C VAL A 60 -2.73 2.91 -27.68
N TYR A 61 -1.51 2.56 -28.11
CA TYR A 61 -0.29 3.18 -27.66
C TYR A 61 0.63 3.48 -28.84
N GLU A 62 0.75 4.76 -29.20
CA GLU A 62 1.76 5.22 -30.15
C GLU A 62 3.07 5.54 -29.39
N PRO A 63 4.16 4.81 -29.67
CA PRO A 63 5.46 5.15 -29.12
C PRO A 63 5.92 6.47 -29.76
N LYS A 64 6.13 7.49 -28.92
CA LYS A 64 6.66 8.78 -29.38
C LYS A 64 8.15 8.60 -29.66
N PRO A 65 8.68 8.97 -30.85
CA PRO A 65 10.10 8.90 -31.10
C PRO A 65 10.81 9.90 -30.17
N GLU A 66 11.69 9.40 -29.30
CA GLU A 66 12.56 10.23 -28.48
C GLU A 66 13.58 10.92 -29.38
N SER A 67 13.41 12.24 -29.56
CA SER A 67 14.37 13.11 -30.22
C SER A 67 14.92 14.14 -29.24
N GLU A 68 16.16 13.87 -28.84
CA GLU A 68 17.28 14.81 -28.63
C GLU A 68 17.24 15.79 -27.43
N ALA A 69 17.89 15.37 -26.35
CA ALA A 69 18.70 16.27 -25.52
C ALA A 69 20.01 16.63 -26.26
N LYS A 70 20.07 17.83 -26.85
CA LYS A 70 21.30 18.50 -27.35
C LYS A 70 22.14 18.96 -26.15
N ARG A 71 23.47 18.77 -26.08
CA ARG A 71 24.59 19.44 -26.79
C ARG A 71 25.90 18.69 -26.40
N GLU A 72 27.02 18.57 -27.11
CA GLU A 72 27.67 19.10 -28.35
C GLU A 72 29.03 18.33 -28.50
N PRO A 73 29.97 18.61 -29.44
CA PRO A 73 29.98 18.28 -30.87
C PRO A 73 31.20 17.41 -31.34
N GLY A 74 31.01 16.70 -32.47
CA GLY A 74 31.94 16.20 -33.52
C GLY A 74 33.42 15.83 -33.26
N PRO A 75 33.91 14.76 -33.94
CA PRO A 75 34.48 15.01 -35.28
C PRO A 75 33.98 14.05 -36.38
N ALA A 76 34.41 14.37 -37.60
CA ALA A 76 33.76 14.09 -38.88
C ALA A 76 33.98 12.69 -39.49
N SER A 77 32.93 12.26 -40.20
CA SER A 77 32.88 11.61 -41.53
C SER A 77 33.71 10.37 -41.85
N VAL A 78 33.01 9.23 -41.86
CA VAL A 78 32.80 8.25 -42.96
C VAL A 78 33.94 8.02 -43.99
N ARG A 79 34.37 6.74 -44.09
CA ARG A 79 34.33 5.86 -45.30
C ARG A 79 34.96 4.48 -45.00
N THR A 80 34.13 3.44 -44.90
CA THR A 80 34.00 2.24 -45.79
C THR A 80 35.09 1.19 -45.68
N ASP A 81 34.75 0.01 -45.15
CA ASP A 81 34.80 -1.30 -45.86
C ASP A 81 34.29 -2.46 -44.96
N PRO A 82 33.95 -3.64 -45.52
CA PRO A 82 32.79 -4.43 -45.09
C PRO A 82 33.09 -5.62 -44.15
N VAL A 83 32.06 -5.96 -43.36
CA VAL A 83 31.67 -7.29 -42.86
C VAL A 83 32.76 -8.21 -42.28
N ALA A 84 32.74 -8.36 -40.95
CA ALA A 84 33.00 -9.64 -40.28
C ALA A 84 32.18 -9.76 -38.98
N ALA A 85 31.08 -10.50 -39.07
CA ALA A 85 30.42 -11.36 -38.08
C ALA A 85 30.30 -10.94 -36.59
N SER A 86 29.04 -10.90 -36.16
CA SER A 86 28.51 -11.16 -34.81
C SER A 86 29.02 -12.45 -34.16
N SER A 87 29.07 -12.50 -32.82
CA SER A 87 28.39 -13.53 -32.00
C SER A 87 28.80 -13.46 -30.52
N GLY A 88 27.83 -13.40 -29.60
CA GLY A 88 28.09 -13.74 -28.19
C GLY A 88 27.01 -13.39 -27.16
N ALA A 89 26.17 -12.38 -27.38
CA ALA A 89 25.27 -11.88 -26.32
C ALA A 89 23.86 -12.49 -26.31
N ASP A 90 23.38 -13.01 -27.44
CA ASP A 90 21.98 -13.47 -27.58
C ASP A 90 21.76 -14.96 -27.19
N ALA A 91 22.73 -15.61 -26.56
CA ALA A 91 22.66 -17.04 -26.22
C ALA A 91 22.50 -17.35 -24.70
N GLU A 92 22.47 -16.34 -23.83
CA GLU A 92 22.40 -16.55 -22.37
C GLU A 92 21.02 -16.29 -21.74
N LEU A 93 20.06 -15.75 -22.49
CA LEU A 93 18.69 -15.53 -22.01
C LEU A 93 17.82 -16.74 -22.39
N ASP A 94 17.10 -17.29 -21.41
CA ASP A 94 16.24 -18.46 -21.56
C ASP A 94 14.78 -18.11 -21.19
N PRO A 95 13.92 -17.84 -22.18
CA PRO A 95 12.50 -17.56 -21.97
C PRO A 95 11.70 -18.71 -21.35
N SER A 96 12.26 -19.93 -21.28
CA SER A 96 11.57 -21.11 -20.74
C SER A 96 11.70 -21.26 -19.21
N LEU A 97 12.50 -20.41 -18.56
CA LEU A 97 12.70 -20.40 -17.11
C LEU A 97 11.56 -19.71 -16.36
N ASP A 98 11.42 -20.04 -15.07
CA ASP A 98 10.40 -19.47 -14.17
C ASP A 98 10.79 -18.06 -13.64
N ILE A 99 11.71 -17.38 -14.33
CA ILE A 99 12.22 -16.04 -14.06
C ILE A 99 12.14 -15.18 -15.31
N SER A 100 11.77 -13.91 -15.15
CA SER A 100 11.54 -13.01 -16.28
C SER A 100 12.83 -12.68 -17.04
N ILE A 101 12.72 -12.37 -18.33
CA ILE A 101 13.87 -12.02 -19.18
C ILE A 101 14.54 -10.73 -18.69
N GLU A 102 13.77 -9.81 -18.10
CA GLU A 102 14.30 -8.59 -17.48
C GLU A 102 15.17 -8.93 -16.28
N PHE A 103 14.72 -9.83 -15.41
CA PHE A 103 15.49 -10.26 -14.26
C PHE A 103 16.73 -11.06 -14.67
N GLN A 104 16.63 -11.90 -15.70
CA GLN A 104 17.79 -12.58 -16.29
C GLN A 104 18.83 -11.56 -16.80
N SER A 105 18.37 -10.53 -17.52
CA SER A 105 19.22 -9.44 -17.99
C SER A 105 19.84 -8.65 -16.84
N GLU A 106 19.09 -8.43 -15.76
CA GLU A 106 19.57 -7.77 -14.55
C GLU A 106 20.65 -8.59 -13.83
N VAL A 107 20.45 -9.91 -13.70
CA VAL A 107 21.46 -10.83 -13.12
C VAL A 107 22.74 -10.82 -13.95
N LEU A 108 22.65 -10.88 -15.29
CA LEU A 108 23.80 -10.80 -16.19
C LEU A 108 24.50 -9.44 -16.11
N ALA A 109 23.73 -8.35 -16.04
CA ALA A 109 24.27 -7.00 -15.87
C ALA A 109 24.98 -6.85 -14.52
N PHE A 110 24.41 -7.44 -13.46
CA PHE A 110 25.03 -7.45 -12.13
C PHE A 110 26.31 -8.27 -12.13
N GLU A 111 26.30 -9.44 -12.77
CA GLU A 111 27.46 -10.32 -12.89
C GLU A 111 28.64 -9.62 -13.57
N ARG A 112 28.39 -8.82 -14.62
CA ARG A 112 29.41 -8.03 -15.32
C ARG A 112 30.10 -6.96 -14.45
N ARG A 113 29.49 -6.56 -13.33
CA ARG A 113 30.03 -5.54 -12.42
C ARG A 113 30.54 -6.09 -11.10
N LEU A 114 30.67 -7.41 -10.95
CA LEU A 114 31.15 -8.01 -9.70
C LEU A 114 32.60 -7.63 -9.35
N ASP A 115 33.38 -7.15 -10.32
CA ASP A 115 34.75 -6.68 -10.11
C ASP A 115 34.83 -5.19 -9.71
N GLN A 116 33.70 -4.48 -9.64
CA GLN A 116 33.66 -3.09 -9.19
C GLN A 116 33.96 -2.98 -7.68
N PRO A 117 34.37 -1.79 -7.20
CA PRO A 117 34.50 -1.53 -5.78
C PRO A 117 33.22 -1.90 -5.01
N TYR A 118 33.36 -2.42 -3.79
CA TYR A 118 32.23 -2.86 -2.97
C TYR A 118 31.16 -1.78 -2.75
N ALA A 119 31.54 -0.51 -2.70
CA ALA A 119 30.59 0.60 -2.58
C ALA A 119 29.71 0.72 -3.84
N GLU A 120 30.29 0.52 -5.02
CA GLU A 120 29.56 0.54 -6.30
C GLU A 120 28.68 -0.69 -6.49
N ILE A 121 29.13 -1.87 -6.01
CA ILE A 121 28.33 -3.10 -5.98
C ILE A 121 27.05 -2.90 -5.15
N LEU A 122 27.14 -2.20 -4.02
CA LEU A 122 25.98 -1.83 -3.20
C LEU A 122 25.22 -0.60 -3.72
N GLY A 123 25.78 0.13 -4.70
CA GLY A 123 25.19 1.37 -5.22
C GLY A 123 25.17 2.51 -4.20
N VAL A 124 26.19 2.60 -3.34
CA VAL A 124 26.32 3.62 -2.28
C VAL A 124 27.58 4.47 -2.48
N ALA A 125 27.61 5.65 -1.87
CA ALA A 125 28.82 6.47 -1.79
C ALA A 125 29.94 5.72 -1.05
N GLN A 126 31.20 6.01 -1.39
CA GLN A 126 32.32 5.35 -0.72
C GLN A 126 32.27 5.58 0.79
N ASP A 127 31.99 6.78 1.26
CA ASP A 127 31.88 7.19 2.67
C ASP A 127 30.50 6.91 3.31
N ALA A 128 29.66 6.09 2.68
CA ALA A 128 28.32 5.81 3.19
C ALA A 128 28.31 5.27 4.63
N ASP A 129 27.38 5.80 5.44
CA ASP A 129 27.21 5.37 6.82
C ASP A 129 26.57 3.96 6.95
N ALA A 130 26.64 3.40 8.16
CA ALA A 130 26.10 2.07 8.45
C ALA A 130 24.58 1.94 8.22
N ARG A 131 23.83 3.04 8.17
CA ARG A 131 22.38 3.03 7.91
C ARG A 131 22.10 2.92 6.41
N VAL A 132 22.83 3.68 5.59
CA VAL A 132 22.77 3.64 4.13
C VAL A 132 23.23 2.29 3.60
N LEU A 133 24.36 1.77 4.12
CA LEU A 133 24.86 0.44 3.79
C LEU A 133 23.82 -0.65 4.07
N ARG A 134 23.21 -0.62 5.26
CA ARG A 134 22.14 -1.57 5.62
C ARG A 134 20.96 -1.48 4.66
N ARG A 135 20.49 -0.26 4.35
CA ARG A 135 19.34 -0.06 3.45
C ARG A 135 19.62 -0.60 2.04
N ALA A 136 20.78 -0.29 1.48
CA ALA A 136 21.20 -0.75 0.16
C ALA A 136 21.33 -2.27 0.12
N TYR A 137 21.99 -2.85 1.14
CA TYR A 137 22.10 -4.28 1.31
C TYR A 137 20.74 -4.98 1.38
N PHE A 138 19.80 -4.48 2.20
CA PHE A 138 18.47 -5.10 2.33
C PHE A 138 17.68 -5.09 1.03
N LYS A 139 17.78 -4.01 0.25
CA LYS A 139 17.15 -3.92 -1.07
C LYS A 139 17.69 -5.01 -1.99
N LEU A 140 19.01 -5.04 -2.20
CA LEU A 140 19.67 -6.00 -3.08
C LEU A 140 19.52 -7.45 -2.61
N SER A 141 19.61 -7.69 -1.30
CA SER A 141 19.39 -9.00 -0.69
C SER A 141 17.98 -9.50 -0.98
N LYS A 142 16.94 -8.66 -0.86
CA LYS A 142 15.56 -9.04 -1.19
C LYS A 142 15.39 -9.44 -2.66
N ASP A 143 16.06 -8.74 -3.56
CA ASP A 143 15.90 -8.93 -5.01
C ASP A 143 16.69 -10.16 -5.51
N PHE A 144 17.88 -10.42 -4.93
CA PHE A 144 18.82 -11.48 -5.36
C PHE A 144 18.93 -12.66 -4.37
N HIS A 145 18.07 -12.78 -3.35
CA HIS A 145 18.14 -13.92 -2.41
C HIS A 145 17.80 -15.25 -3.12
N PRO A 146 18.61 -16.32 -2.97
CA PRO A 146 18.32 -17.61 -3.60
C PRO A 146 16.98 -18.22 -3.13
N ASP A 147 16.66 -18.16 -1.83
CA ASP A 147 15.38 -18.67 -1.29
C ASP A 147 14.12 -18.06 -1.94
N ARG A 148 14.20 -16.83 -2.48
CA ARG A 148 13.08 -16.20 -3.19
C ARG A 148 12.64 -17.02 -4.42
N TYR A 149 13.58 -17.79 -4.96
CA TYR A 149 13.41 -18.58 -6.17
C TYR A 149 13.41 -20.09 -5.87
N PHE A 150 13.22 -20.48 -4.61
CA PHE A 150 13.14 -21.88 -4.21
C PHE A 150 12.01 -22.60 -4.96
N ARG A 151 12.32 -23.77 -5.54
CA ARG A 151 11.44 -24.60 -6.39
C ARG A 151 11.09 -24.02 -7.79
N LYS A 152 11.76 -22.96 -8.23
CA LYS A 152 11.65 -22.45 -9.59
C LYS A 152 12.66 -23.12 -10.53
N LYS A 153 12.30 -23.24 -11.81
CA LYS A 153 13.22 -23.64 -12.88
C LYS A 153 14.13 -22.46 -13.23
N LEU A 154 15.38 -22.51 -12.76
CA LEU A 154 16.36 -21.43 -12.92
C LEU A 154 17.48 -21.76 -13.89
N GLY A 155 17.68 -23.03 -14.24
CA GLY A 155 18.75 -23.45 -15.14
C GLY A 155 20.12 -22.88 -14.72
N ALA A 156 20.84 -22.29 -15.67
CA ALA A 156 22.16 -21.69 -15.43
C ALA A 156 22.12 -20.43 -14.55
N PHE A 157 20.94 -19.85 -14.29
CA PHE A 157 20.81 -18.64 -13.47
C PHE A 157 20.88 -18.91 -11.97
N GLU A 158 20.67 -20.13 -11.51
CA GLU A 158 20.83 -20.49 -10.09
C GLU A 158 22.23 -20.14 -9.59
N ALA A 159 23.26 -20.66 -10.27
CA ALA A 159 24.66 -20.37 -9.95
C ALA A 159 25.07 -18.90 -10.20
N ARG A 160 24.34 -18.16 -11.05
CA ARG A 160 24.59 -16.72 -11.28
C ARG A 160 24.01 -15.88 -10.14
N ILE A 161 22.77 -16.16 -9.74
CA ILE A 161 22.09 -15.51 -8.61
C ILE A 161 22.88 -15.74 -7.32
N GLU A 162 23.36 -16.96 -7.07
CA GLU A 162 24.21 -17.25 -5.91
C GLU A 162 25.51 -16.44 -5.92
N ARG A 163 26.20 -16.35 -7.07
CA ARG A 163 27.43 -15.55 -7.19
C ARG A 163 27.18 -14.07 -6.94
N VAL A 164 26.11 -13.53 -7.53
CA VAL A 164 25.70 -12.13 -7.31
C VAL A 164 25.39 -11.88 -5.84
N PHE A 165 24.59 -12.74 -5.21
CA PHE A 165 24.22 -12.64 -3.81
C PHE A 165 25.44 -12.70 -2.87
N CYS A 166 26.34 -13.66 -3.10
CA CYS A 166 27.58 -13.79 -2.34
C CYS A 166 28.41 -12.50 -2.40
N LYS A 167 28.53 -11.89 -3.59
CA LYS A 167 29.28 -10.64 -3.75
C LYS A 167 28.62 -9.45 -3.07
N ILE A 168 27.29 -9.32 -3.15
CA ILE A 168 26.52 -8.29 -2.43
C ILE A 168 26.76 -8.38 -0.93
N ALA A 169 26.80 -9.61 -0.40
CA ALA A 169 26.95 -9.83 1.02
C ALA A 169 28.40 -9.70 1.51
N GLU A 170 29.39 -10.09 0.70
CA GLU A 170 30.81 -9.77 0.92
C GLU A 170 31.04 -8.24 0.96
N ALA A 171 30.46 -7.51 0.00
CA ALA A 171 30.55 -6.05 -0.08
C ALA A 171 30.04 -5.37 1.19
N PHE A 172 28.89 -5.84 1.71
CA PHE A 172 28.30 -5.29 2.92
C PHE A 172 29.10 -5.65 4.17
N GLU A 173 29.64 -6.87 4.29
CA GLU A 173 30.49 -7.25 5.44
C GLU A 173 31.71 -6.33 5.55
N ILE A 174 32.48 -6.20 4.46
CA ILE A 174 33.72 -5.42 4.44
C ILE A 174 33.45 -3.93 4.72
N LEU A 175 32.35 -3.38 4.18
CA LEU A 175 32.01 -1.97 4.38
C LEU A 175 31.32 -1.68 5.71
N SER A 176 30.67 -2.67 6.33
CA SER A 176 29.95 -2.50 7.60
C SER A 176 30.87 -2.51 8.82
N ASP A 177 32.06 -3.11 8.73
CA ASP A 177 33.08 -3.11 9.77
C ASP A 177 34.14 -2.02 9.49
N PRO A 178 34.25 -0.98 10.32
CA PRO A 178 35.26 0.07 10.15
C PRO A 178 36.70 -0.43 10.10
N SER A 179 37.01 -1.52 10.80
CA SER A 179 38.37 -2.09 10.84
C SER A 179 38.69 -2.82 9.54
N ALA A 180 37.78 -3.68 9.07
CA ALA A 180 37.91 -4.40 7.81
C ALA A 180 37.98 -3.44 6.61
N ARG A 181 37.18 -2.36 6.66
CA ARG A 181 37.20 -1.29 5.67
C ARG A 181 38.56 -0.58 5.62
N ALA A 182 39.13 -0.23 6.77
CA ALA A 182 40.42 0.44 6.85
C ALA A 182 41.59 -0.46 6.37
N GLU A 183 41.53 -1.77 6.63
CA GLU A 183 42.51 -2.74 6.12
C GLU A 183 42.40 -2.92 4.59
N MET A 184 41.19 -2.94 4.06
CA MET A 184 40.94 -2.95 2.62
C MET A 184 41.48 -1.68 1.95
N GLU A 185 41.16 -0.49 2.49
CA GLU A 185 41.64 0.79 1.94
C GLU A 185 43.19 0.86 1.95
N LYS A 186 43.84 0.35 3.00
CA LYS A 186 45.31 0.22 3.05
C LYS A 186 45.87 -0.75 2.02
N SER A 187 45.21 -1.89 1.78
CA SER A 187 45.67 -2.86 0.78
C SER A 187 45.48 -2.38 -0.66
N LEU A 188 44.42 -1.61 -0.95
CA LEU A 188 44.27 -0.91 -2.23
C LEU A 188 45.30 0.21 -2.42
N ALA A 189 45.67 0.92 -1.35
CA ALA A 189 46.68 1.97 -1.40
C ALA A 189 48.12 1.44 -1.54
N ALA A 190 48.38 0.21 -1.10
CA ALA A 190 49.71 -0.42 -1.11
C ALA A 190 50.04 -1.20 -2.40
N ALA A 191 49.09 -1.36 -3.33
CA ALA A 191 49.33 -2.07 -4.59
C ALA A 191 50.04 -1.17 -5.62
N PRO A 192 51.22 -1.54 -6.15
CA PRO A 192 51.82 -0.84 -7.28
C PRO A 192 50.99 -1.08 -8.55
N LYS A 193 50.66 -0.01 -9.28
CA LYS A 193 49.98 -0.07 -10.58
C LYS A 193 50.85 -0.77 -11.63
N ALA A 194 50.53 -2.02 -12.01
CA ALA A 194 50.55 -2.53 -13.40
C ALA A 194 50.24 -4.04 -13.55
N ALA A 195 49.41 -4.33 -14.59
CA ALA A 195 49.34 -5.54 -15.44
C ALA A 195 48.47 -6.77 -15.02
N PRO A 196 47.92 -7.52 -16.03
CA PRO A 196 46.53 -7.96 -16.06
C PRO A 196 46.22 -9.35 -15.49
N ALA A 197 44.92 -9.58 -15.32
CA ALA A 197 44.24 -10.75 -14.79
C ALA A 197 44.77 -12.10 -15.31
N GLY A 198 45.15 -12.96 -14.37
CA GLY A 198 45.26 -14.41 -14.52
C GLY A 198 44.38 -15.11 -13.48
N PRO A 199 43.74 -16.25 -13.81
CA PRO A 199 42.63 -16.79 -13.03
C PRO A 199 43.14 -17.64 -11.86
N ARG A 200 42.74 -17.29 -10.63
CA ARG A 200 42.89 -18.08 -9.38
C ARG A 200 42.26 -17.24 -8.25
N LEU A 201 41.32 -17.68 -7.42
CA LEU A 201 41.18 -18.99 -6.78
C LEU A 201 39.73 -19.23 -6.31
N ARG A 202 39.29 -20.48 -6.53
CA ARG A 202 38.62 -21.40 -5.59
C ARG A 202 37.78 -20.79 -4.47
N GLY A 203 36.48 -21.05 -4.58
CA GLY A 203 35.53 -21.40 -3.52
C GLY A 203 36.03 -21.26 -2.08
N ARG A 204 35.88 -20.07 -1.52
CA ARG A 204 35.46 -19.94 -0.12
C ARG A 204 33.96 -19.70 -0.18
N THR A 205 33.17 -20.74 0.04
CA THR A 205 31.77 -20.59 0.43
C THR A 205 31.78 -19.71 1.69
N THR A 206 31.41 -18.43 1.58
CA THR A 206 31.33 -17.51 2.72
C THR A 206 30.09 -17.87 3.55
N PRO A 207 30.24 -18.50 4.73
CA PRO A 207 29.11 -18.81 5.60
C PRO A 207 28.63 -17.56 6.38
N HIS A 208 29.40 -16.46 6.32
CA HIS A 208 29.25 -15.29 7.19
C HIS A 208 28.32 -14.20 6.66
N ALA A 209 28.25 -14.01 5.34
CA ALA A 209 27.29 -13.13 4.68
C ALA A 209 25.81 -13.46 5.02
N PHE A 210 25.44 -14.74 4.96
CA PHE A 210 24.15 -15.24 5.46
C PHE A 210 24.01 -15.04 6.98
N SER A 211 25.12 -15.07 7.73
CA SER A 211 25.11 -14.93 9.18
C SER A 211 24.70 -13.53 9.65
N LEU A 212 25.05 -12.45 8.91
CA LEU A 212 24.71 -11.07 9.28
C LEU A 212 23.24 -10.75 9.01
N VAL A 213 22.70 -11.17 7.85
CA VAL A 213 21.24 -11.05 7.58
C VAL A 213 20.46 -11.88 8.56
N ALA A 214 20.87 -13.13 8.75
CA ALA A 214 20.26 -13.98 9.76
C ALA A 214 20.38 -13.37 11.15
N ARG A 215 21.42 -12.59 11.46
CA ARG A 215 21.54 -11.86 12.74
C ARG A 215 20.55 -10.69 12.81
N ILE A 216 20.44 -9.85 11.78
CA ILE A 216 19.51 -8.72 11.79
C ILE A 216 18.05 -9.20 11.79
N ASP A 217 17.73 -10.24 11.03
CA ASP A 217 16.42 -10.88 11.04
C ASP A 217 16.13 -11.54 12.39
N ARG A 218 17.11 -12.20 13.00
CA ARG A 218 16.98 -12.73 14.37
C ARG A 218 16.73 -11.62 15.37
N GLU A 219 17.43 -10.49 15.28
CA GLU A 219 17.23 -9.34 16.17
C GLU A 219 15.86 -8.70 15.98
N ARG A 220 15.42 -8.50 14.73
CA ARG A 220 14.10 -7.99 14.39
C ARG A 220 13.00 -8.90 14.94
N ARG A 221 13.09 -10.21 14.71
CA ARG A 221 12.14 -11.21 15.24
C ARG A 221 12.20 -11.29 16.76
N ARG A 222 13.37 -11.14 17.38
CA ARG A 222 13.51 -11.09 18.85
C ARG A 222 12.79 -9.88 19.43
N LYS A 223 12.96 -8.70 18.84
CA LYS A 223 12.24 -7.48 19.26
C LYS A 223 10.74 -7.62 19.04
N ALA A 224 10.33 -8.19 17.90
CA ALA A 224 8.92 -8.45 17.62
C ALA A 224 8.29 -9.35 18.70
N ARG A 225 8.98 -10.43 19.11
CA ARG A 225 8.54 -11.29 20.21
C ARG A 225 8.44 -10.57 21.55
N GLN A 226 9.40 -9.72 21.89
CA GLN A 226 9.36 -8.94 23.15
C GLN A 226 8.14 -8.01 23.20
N TYR A 227 7.86 -7.30 22.10
CA TYR A 227 6.66 -6.46 22.00
C TYR A 227 5.37 -7.29 22.05
N TYR A 228 5.36 -8.46 21.41
CA TYR A 228 4.24 -9.38 21.46
C TYR A 228 3.95 -9.86 22.88
N GLU A 229 4.98 -10.36 23.59
CA GLU A 229 4.86 -10.83 24.98
C GLU A 229 4.36 -9.71 25.91
N SER A 230 4.89 -8.50 25.77
CA SER A 230 4.41 -7.32 26.51
C SER A 230 2.95 -6.99 26.20
N GLY A 231 2.55 -7.05 24.92
CA GLY A 231 1.17 -6.83 24.50
C GLY A 231 0.20 -7.90 25.02
N MET A 232 0.63 -9.16 25.06
CA MET A 232 -0.16 -10.27 25.61
C MET A 232 -0.27 -10.19 27.14
N ALA A 233 0.76 -9.73 27.84
CA ALA A 233 0.69 -9.46 29.28
C ALA A 233 -0.31 -8.33 29.59
N ALA A 234 -0.24 -7.22 28.83
CA ALA A 234 -1.21 -6.11 28.93
C ALA A 234 -2.64 -6.57 28.63
N ARG A 235 -2.82 -7.44 27.62
CA ARG A 235 -4.11 -8.08 27.32
C ARG A 235 -4.63 -8.90 28.50
N GLY A 236 -3.77 -9.65 29.20
CA GLY A 236 -4.16 -10.48 30.34
C GLY A 236 -4.72 -9.69 31.53
N ILE A 237 -4.31 -8.43 31.68
CA ILE A 237 -4.84 -7.50 32.70
C ILE A 237 -5.88 -6.52 32.12
N GLU A 238 -6.42 -6.80 30.93
CA GLU A 238 -7.41 -5.97 30.22
C GLU A 238 -6.96 -4.53 29.93
N ALA A 239 -5.64 -4.27 29.89
CA ALA A 239 -5.07 -3.00 29.47
C ALA A 239 -5.05 -2.89 27.93
N TRP A 240 -6.25 -2.89 27.33
CA TRP A 240 -6.45 -3.03 25.87
C TRP A 240 -5.75 -1.95 25.04
N VAL A 241 -5.65 -0.72 25.54
CA VAL A 241 -4.97 0.39 24.85
C VAL A 241 -3.47 0.12 24.74
N GLU A 242 -2.85 -0.31 25.84
CA GLU A 242 -1.43 -0.66 25.87
C GLU A 242 -1.17 -1.92 25.05
N ALA A 243 -2.02 -2.93 25.19
CA ALA A 243 -1.95 -4.16 24.39
C ALA A 243 -1.95 -3.85 22.88
N ALA A 244 -2.87 -3.02 22.40
CA ALA A 244 -2.93 -2.63 20.99
C ALA A 244 -1.66 -1.89 20.53
N GLN A 245 -1.10 -1.00 21.35
CA GLN A 245 0.14 -0.29 21.03
C GLN A 245 1.34 -1.23 20.92
N GLN A 246 1.53 -2.12 21.90
CA GLN A 246 2.64 -3.08 21.89
C GLN A 246 2.52 -4.07 20.73
N LEU A 247 1.31 -4.58 20.46
CA LEU A 247 1.06 -5.47 19.34
C LEU A 247 1.27 -4.77 17.98
N ALA A 248 0.96 -3.49 17.86
CA ALA A 248 1.30 -2.71 16.66
C ALA A 248 2.82 -2.60 16.44
N LEU A 249 3.61 -2.42 17.51
CA LEU A 249 5.08 -2.43 17.43
C LEU A 249 5.63 -3.82 17.05
N ALA A 250 5.00 -4.90 17.54
CA ALA A 250 5.33 -6.26 17.14
C ALA A 250 5.11 -6.48 15.63
N ILE A 251 3.98 -6.03 15.09
CA ILE A 251 3.67 -6.06 13.65
C ILE A 251 4.65 -5.18 12.86
N ALA A 252 5.00 -4.00 13.36
CA ALA A 252 5.97 -3.14 12.69
C ALA A 252 7.36 -3.80 12.57
N CYS A 253 7.74 -4.60 13.57
CA CYS A 253 8.98 -5.37 13.55
C CYS A 253 8.87 -6.61 12.66
N ASP A 254 7.74 -7.33 12.68
CA ASP A 254 7.50 -8.50 11.84
C ASP A 254 6.10 -8.47 11.18
N PRO A 255 5.96 -7.77 10.03
CA PRO A 255 4.67 -7.59 9.37
C PRO A 255 4.11 -8.88 8.75
N GLY A 256 4.92 -9.94 8.64
CA GLY A 256 4.51 -11.22 8.04
C GLY A 256 3.76 -12.13 9.01
N ASN A 257 3.90 -11.90 10.31
CA ASN A 257 3.34 -12.79 11.32
C ASN A 257 1.81 -12.60 11.47
N ALA A 258 1.05 -13.67 11.18
CA ALA A 258 -0.41 -13.67 11.26
C ALA A 258 -0.92 -13.62 12.71
N GLU A 259 -0.23 -14.27 13.65
CA GLU A 259 -0.59 -14.30 15.08
C GLU A 259 -0.61 -12.88 15.67
N TYR A 260 0.40 -12.07 15.33
CA TYR A 260 0.48 -10.68 15.81
C TYR A 260 -0.67 -9.83 15.29
N LYS A 261 -1.07 -10.03 14.03
CA LYS A 261 -2.20 -9.32 13.41
C LYS A 261 -3.52 -9.72 14.03
N GLU A 262 -3.71 -10.99 14.33
CA GLU A 262 -4.92 -11.49 14.97
C GLU A 262 -5.05 -10.94 16.40
N ALA A 263 -4.00 -11.06 17.21
CA ALA A 263 -3.96 -10.51 18.56
C ALA A 263 -4.20 -8.99 18.56
N PHE A 264 -3.57 -8.26 17.63
CA PHE A 264 -3.79 -6.83 17.45
C PHE A 264 -5.23 -6.52 17.06
N GLY A 265 -5.84 -7.30 16.17
CA GLY A 265 -7.22 -7.09 15.72
C GLY A 265 -8.21 -7.10 16.89
N GLU A 266 -8.07 -8.06 17.81
CA GLU A 266 -8.89 -8.11 19.02
C GLU A 266 -8.60 -6.95 19.97
N ALA A 267 -7.32 -6.72 20.30
CA ALA A 267 -6.93 -5.66 21.22
C ALA A 267 -7.35 -4.27 20.71
N ASN A 268 -7.22 -4.04 19.41
CA ASN A 268 -7.60 -2.79 18.76
C ASN A 268 -9.13 -2.59 18.76
N ARG A 269 -9.93 -3.64 18.55
CA ARG A 269 -11.40 -3.55 18.69
C ARG A 269 -11.81 -3.14 20.10
N ARG A 270 -11.26 -3.80 21.13
CA ARG A 270 -11.53 -3.47 22.55
C ARG A 270 -11.02 -2.09 22.94
N SER A 271 -9.82 -1.72 22.49
CA SER A 271 -9.28 -0.38 22.70
C SER A 271 -10.16 0.70 22.06
N ASN A 272 -10.66 0.46 20.84
CA ASN A 272 -11.55 1.41 20.16
C ASN A 272 -12.93 1.49 20.82
N GLU A 273 -13.44 0.37 21.35
CA GLU A 273 -14.65 0.32 22.17
C GLU A 273 -14.53 1.22 23.40
N LEU A 274 -13.48 1.06 24.20
CA LEU A 274 -13.25 1.90 25.38
C LEU A 274 -13.08 3.39 25.05
N ARG A 275 -12.38 3.71 23.95
CA ARG A 275 -12.23 5.10 23.49
C ARG A 275 -13.57 5.70 23.05
N ALA A 276 -14.35 4.95 22.27
CA ALA A 276 -15.68 5.38 21.83
C ALA A 276 -16.60 5.64 23.02
N GLU A 277 -16.64 4.73 24.01
CA GLU A 277 -17.45 4.91 25.23
C GLU A 277 -17.06 6.16 26.01
N ARG A 278 -15.76 6.42 26.14
CA ARG A 278 -15.28 7.65 26.78
C ARG A 278 -15.75 8.89 26.03
N TYR A 279 -15.59 8.92 24.71
CA TYR A 279 -16.04 10.05 23.90
C TYR A 279 -17.56 10.22 23.94
N MET A 280 -18.33 9.13 23.97
CA MET A 280 -19.79 9.17 24.15
C MET A 280 -20.17 9.81 25.49
N LYS A 281 -19.54 9.41 26.59
CA LYS A 281 -19.77 10.03 27.91
C LYS A 281 -19.42 11.52 27.92
N GLU A 282 -18.27 11.89 27.37
CA GLU A 282 -17.86 13.30 27.25
C GLU A 282 -18.84 14.10 26.37
N ALA A 283 -19.34 13.51 25.28
CA ALA A 283 -20.33 14.12 24.40
C ALA A 283 -21.66 14.36 25.12
N ASP A 284 -22.15 13.36 25.85
CA ASP A 284 -23.40 13.42 26.60
C ASP A 284 -23.32 14.51 27.69
N SER A 285 -22.24 14.56 28.46
CA SER A 285 -22.04 15.62 29.46
C SER A 285 -22.03 17.01 28.82
N ARG A 286 -21.39 17.19 27.67
CA ARG A 286 -21.39 18.48 26.95
C ARG A 286 -22.76 18.83 26.38
N TYR A 287 -23.51 17.84 25.93
CA TYR A 287 -24.88 18.02 25.45
C TYR A 287 -25.79 18.53 26.58
N GLU A 288 -25.67 17.95 27.78
CA GLU A 288 -26.40 18.39 28.97
C GLU A 288 -26.07 19.83 29.38
N LEU A 289 -24.80 20.23 29.21
CA LEU A 289 -24.34 21.61 29.44
C LEU A 289 -24.79 22.60 28.34
N GLY A 290 -25.45 22.13 27.28
CA GLY A 290 -25.89 22.96 26.16
C GLY A 290 -24.77 23.30 25.16
N GLU A 291 -23.58 22.73 25.32
CA GLU A 291 -22.43 22.92 24.42
C GLU A 291 -22.55 22.06 23.16
N TYR A 292 -23.61 22.27 22.37
CA TYR A 292 -23.98 21.38 21.27
C TYR A 292 -22.90 21.19 20.19
N ALA A 293 -22.13 22.23 19.88
CA ALA A 293 -21.04 22.14 18.90
C ALA A 293 -19.89 21.25 19.40
N GLU A 294 -19.54 21.34 20.68
CA GLU A 294 -18.49 20.50 21.28
C GLU A 294 -18.98 19.07 21.51
N ALA A 295 -20.24 18.88 21.90
CA ALA A 295 -20.89 17.57 21.97
C ALA A 295 -20.86 16.87 20.61
N TYR A 296 -21.19 17.58 19.52
CA TYR A 296 -21.12 17.05 18.16
C TYR A 296 -19.71 16.56 17.80
N LYS A 297 -18.67 17.36 18.08
CA LYS A 297 -17.27 16.95 17.85
C LYS A 297 -16.93 15.66 18.59
N ARG A 298 -17.34 15.53 19.85
CA ARG A 298 -17.09 14.32 20.65
C ARG A 298 -17.85 13.09 20.11
N TYR A 299 -19.08 13.22 19.64
CA TYR A 299 -19.75 12.12 18.95
C TYR A 299 -19.03 11.70 17.67
N VAL A 300 -18.53 12.65 16.89
CA VAL A 300 -17.73 12.36 15.69
C VAL A 300 -16.42 11.64 16.06
N ASP A 301 -15.75 12.05 17.14
CA ASP A 301 -14.57 11.34 17.68
C ASP A 301 -14.89 9.89 18.08
N ALA A 302 -16.06 9.64 18.65
CA ALA A 302 -16.55 8.29 18.93
C ALA A 302 -16.76 7.49 17.63
N LEU A 303 -17.34 8.10 16.60
CA LEU A 303 -17.56 7.47 15.29
C LEU A 303 -16.26 7.16 14.53
N HIS A 304 -15.18 7.92 14.73
CA HIS A 304 -13.85 7.55 14.22
C HIS A 304 -13.33 6.25 14.84
N CYS A 305 -13.72 5.94 16.08
CA CYS A 305 -13.37 4.69 16.76
C CYS A 305 -14.34 3.56 16.39
N ARG A 306 -15.64 3.84 16.31
CA ARG A 306 -16.72 2.89 15.96
C ARG A 306 -17.68 3.50 14.92
N PRO A 307 -17.38 3.38 13.62
CA PRO A 307 -18.22 3.98 12.58
C PRO A 307 -19.65 3.43 12.50
N PHE A 308 -19.85 2.19 12.96
CA PHE A 308 -21.14 1.48 12.92
C PHE A 308 -21.84 1.45 14.29
N ASP A 309 -21.57 2.40 15.17
CA ASP A 309 -22.33 2.56 16.42
C ASP A 309 -23.64 3.30 16.13
N ALA A 310 -24.79 2.63 16.28
CA ALA A 310 -26.09 3.19 15.93
C ALA A 310 -26.45 4.42 16.77
N GLU A 311 -26.15 4.38 18.06
CA GLU A 311 -26.50 5.45 19.00
C GLU A 311 -25.63 6.70 18.76
N ALA A 312 -24.32 6.50 18.57
CA ALA A 312 -23.42 7.60 18.22
C ALA A 312 -23.82 8.27 16.90
N ASN A 313 -24.16 7.46 15.88
CA ASN A 313 -24.64 7.97 14.59
C ASN A 313 -25.96 8.76 14.75
N HIS A 314 -26.91 8.23 15.52
CA HIS A 314 -28.18 8.91 15.79
C HIS A 314 -27.98 10.27 16.48
N ARG A 315 -27.18 10.32 17.56
CA ARG A 315 -26.91 11.55 18.31
C ARG A 315 -26.14 12.57 17.47
N ALA A 316 -25.13 12.13 16.72
CA ALA A 316 -24.41 12.98 15.78
C ALA A 316 -25.32 13.55 14.70
N ALA A 317 -26.23 12.74 14.13
CA ALA A 317 -27.20 13.19 13.13
C ALA A 317 -28.15 14.26 13.67
N LYS A 318 -28.70 14.05 14.87
CA LYS A 318 -29.60 15.03 15.53
C LYS A 318 -28.92 16.38 15.73
N LEU A 319 -27.67 16.38 16.19
CA LEU A 319 -26.90 17.61 16.37
C LEU A 319 -26.47 18.24 15.05
N ALA A 320 -26.03 17.45 14.07
CA ALA A 320 -25.65 17.96 12.75
C ALA A 320 -26.81 18.69 12.07
N TRP A 321 -28.01 18.12 12.16
CA TRP A 321 -29.24 18.76 11.69
C TRP A 321 -29.59 20.03 12.47
N ARG A 322 -29.59 19.96 13.82
CA ARG A 322 -29.97 21.10 14.68
C ARG A 322 -29.04 22.31 14.55
N LEU A 323 -27.76 22.06 14.32
CA LEU A 323 -26.76 23.11 14.12
C LEU A 323 -26.80 23.68 12.69
N GLU A 324 -27.77 23.26 11.86
CA GLU A 324 -27.88 23.61 10.43
C GLU A 324 -26.54 23.49 9.70
N ASN A 325 -25.78 22.46 10.08
CA ASN A 325 -24.51 22.16 9.46
C ASN A 325 -24.77 21.44 8.12
N ASP A 326 -23.81 20.65 7.66
CA ASP A 326 -23.98 19.85 6.45
C ASP A 326 -25.10 18.79 6.57
N LEU A 327 -26.27 19.10 6.00
CA LEU A 327 -27.44 18.20 5.90
C LEU A 327 -27.10 16.89 5.19
N LYS A 328 -26.08 16.87 4.32
CA LYS A 328 -25.60 15.64 3.68
C LYS A 328 -24.97 14.73 4.72
N THR A 329 -24.04 15.24 5.52
CA THR A 329 -23.43 14.50 6.63
C THR A 329 -24.47 14.04 7.65
N ALA A 330 -25.44 14.89 8.00
CA ALA A 330 -26.54 14.52 8.90
C ALA A 330 -27.36 13.34 8.37
N LYS A 331 -27.63 13.32 7.05
CA LYS A 331 -28.33 12.21 6.38
C LYS A 331 -27.51 10.94 6.42
N GLU A 332 -26.21 11.00 6.16
CA GLU A 332 -25.30 9.84 6.18
C GLU A 332 -25.29 9.18 7.57
N TYR A 333 -25.16 9.97 8.65
CA TYR A 333 -25.22 9.44 10.01
C TYR A 333 -26.60 8.85 10.34
N ALA A 334 -27.69 9.55 10.02
CA ALA A 334 -29.05 9.05 10.30
C ALA A 334 -29.36 7.76 9.53
N ALA A 335 -28.92 7.66 8.27
CA ALA A 335 -29.07 6.46 7.46
C ALA A 335 -28.28 5.29 8.06
N ARG A 336 -27.02 5.53 8.45
CA ARG A 336 -26.19 4.49 9.06
C ARG A 336 -26.75 3.97 10.39
N ALA A 337 -27.33 4.84 11.22
CA ALA A 337 -28.04 4.41 12.43
C ALA A 337 -29.19 3.44 12.09
N CYS A 338 -29.97 3.75 11.04
CA CYS A 338 -31.05 2.89 10.57
C CYS A 338 -30.58 1.59 9.91
N GLU A 339 -29.39 1.57 9.30
CA GLU A 339 -28.78 0.35 8.73
C GLU A 339 -28.30 -0.59 9.83
N VAL A 340 -27.68 -0.07 10.88
CA VAL A 340 -27.17 -0.86 12.01
C VAL A 340 -28.31 -1.37 12.88
N SER A 341 -29.36 -0.58 13.10
CA SER A 341 -30.52 -0.97 13.90
C SER A 341 -31.83 -0.61 13.18
N PRO A 342 -32.28 -1.47 12.24
CA PRO A 342 -33.46 -1.20 11.41
C PRO A 342 -34.79 -1.11 12.17
N GLU A 343 -34.86 -1.75 13.33
CA GLU A 343 -36.07 -1.91 14.15
C GLU A 343 -36.32 -0.72 15.11
N ASP A 344 -35.38 0.23 15.21
CA ASP A 344 -35.55 1.39 16.08
C ASP A 344 -36.30 2.53 15.36
N ALA A 345 -37.53 2.79 15.81
CA ALA A 345 -38.36 3.86 15.28
C ALA A 345 -37.76 5.26 15.49
N SER A 346 -36.98 5.47 16.55
CA SER A 346 -36.35 6.77 16.86
C SER A 346 -35.32 7.17 15.81
N TYR A 347 -34.59 6.19 15.28
CA TYR A 347 -33.60 6.40 14.22
C TYR A 347 -34.29 6.72 12.90
N ARG A 348 -35.38 6.01 12.58
CA ARG A 348 -36.25 6.29 11.42
C ARG A 348 -36.85 7.70 11.48
N LYS A 349 -37.34 8.13 12.65
CA LYS A 349 -37.82 9.50 12.85
C LYS A 349 -36.74 10.53 12.58
N THR A 350 -35.53 10.31 13.11
CA THR A 350 -34.40 11.23 12.91
C THR A 350 -34.05 11.38 11.43
N LEU A 351 -34.00 10.27 10.69
CA LEU A 351 -33.79 10.31 9.25
C LEU A 351 -34.93 11.05 8.52
N GLY A 352 -36.18 10.87 8.96
CA GLY A 352 -37.34 11.61 8.47
C GLY A 352 -37.25 13.13 8.71
N HIS A 353 -36.79 13.56 9.88
CA HIS A 353 -36.54 14.98 10.17
C HIS A 353 -35.41 15.55 9.32
N VAL A 354 -34.31 14.83 9.16
CA VAL A 354 -33.20 15.23 8.28
C VAL A 354 -33.69 15.39 6.83
N TYR A 355 -34.47 14.44 6.32
CA TYR A 355 -35.06 14.56 4.98
C TYR A 355 -36.03 15.73 4.86
N THR A 356 -36.77 16.03 5.93
CA THR A 356 -37.68 17.18 5.95
C THR A 356 -36.92 18.49 5.87
N ALA A 357 -35.78 18.60 6.57
CA ALA A 357 -34.90 19.76 6.52
C ALA A 357 -34.18 19.90 5.18
N ALA A 358 -33.84 18.78 4.53
CA ALA A 358 -33.28 18.75 3.19
C ALA A 358 -34.33 18.92 2.06
N GLU A 359 -35.58 19.27 2.40
CA GLU A 359 -36.71 19.43 1.47
C GLU A 359 -37.09 18.17 0.66
N LEU A 360 -36.57 17.01 1.06
CA LEU A 360 -36.86 15.70 0.45
C LEU A 360 -38.13 15.09 1.04
N HIS A 361 -39.26 15.77 0.87
CA HIS A 361 -40.52 15.46 1.55
C HIS A 361 -41.08 14.06 1.28
N LEU A 362 -40.87 13.49 0.09
CA LEU A 362 -41.30 12.12 -0.23
C LEU A 362 -40.50 11.07 0.54
N ASN A 363 -39.20 11.30 0.74
CA ASN A 363 -38.36 10.41 1.52
C ASN A 363 -38.71 10.52 3.01
N ALA A 364 -38.90 11.74 3.51
CA ALA A 364 -39.38 11.96 4.87
C ALA A 364 -40.70 11.22 5.16
N GLN A 365 -41.67 11.29 4.23
CA GLN A 365 -42.93 10.58 4.36
C GLN A 365 -42.72 9.07 4.55
N ARG A 366 -41.87 8.44 3.73
CA ARG A 366 -41.58 7.00 3.80
C ARG A 366 -40.94 6.60 5.13
N GLU A 367 -40.01 7.40 5.64
CA GLU A 367 -39.36 7.11 6.91
C GLU A 367 -40.33 7.25 8.09
N PHE A 368 -41.19 8.28 8.12
CA PHE A 368 -42.22 8.41 9.15
C PHE A 368 -43.29 7.31 9.07
N GLU A 369 -43.69 6.89 7.87
CA GLU A 369 -44.57 5.73 7.70
C GLU A 369 -43.91 4.43 8.21
N THR A 370 -42.59 4.31 8.07
CA THR A 370 -41.83 3.18 8.61
C THR A 370 -41.73 3.25 10.12
N ALA A 371 -41.44 4.43 10.69
CA ALA A 371 -41.43 4.64 12.13
C ALA A 371 -42.78 4.29 12.77
N LEU A 372 -43.90 4.65 12.13
CA LEU A 372 -45.25 4.30 12.60
C LEU A 372 -45.61 2.82 12.41
N ARG A 373 -44.99 2.12 11.45
CA ARG A 373 -45.15 0.66 11.36
C ARG A 373 -44.47 -0.04 12.53
N LEU A 374 -43.32 0.47 12.97
CA LEU A 374 -42.59 -0.05 14.13
C LEU A 374 -43.28 0.31 15.45
N VAL A 375 -43.70 1.58 15.61
CA VAL A 375 -44.41 2.07 16.80
C VAL A 375 -45.70 2.78 16.37
N PRO A 376 -46.84 2.05 16.28
CA PRO A 376 -48.09 2.62 15.81
C PRO A 376 -48.62 3.78 16.65
N GLY A 377 -48.32 3.81 17.94
CA GLY A 377 -48.77 4.84 18.89
C GLY A 377 -47.92 6.11 18.96
N ASP A 378 -46.90 6.26 18.11
CA ASP A 378 -46.01 7.43 18.14
C ASP A 378 -46.73 8.68 17.60
N GLU A 379 -47.20 9.54 18.50
CA GLU A 379 -47.91 10.77 18.16
C GLU A 379 -47.04 11.78 17.41
N GLU A 380 -45.74 11.86 17.73
CA GLU A 380 -44.79 12.75 17.05
C GLU A 380 -44.65 12.33 15.58
N ALA A 381 -44.40 11.05 15.33
CA ALA A 381 -44.30 10.53 13.96
C ALA A 381 -45.61 10.71 13.16
N ARG A 382 -46.79 10.59 13.80
CA ARG A 382 -48.09 10.86 13.14
C ARG A 382 -48.22 12.31 12.70
N GLN A 383 -47.86 13.24 13.58
CA GLN A 383 -47.92 14.67 13.29
C GLN A 383 -46.95 15.06 12.18
N GLU A 384 -45.71 14.60 12.26
CA GLU A 384 -44.68 14.84 11.25
C GLU A 384 -45.05 14.24 9.89
N LEU A 385 -45.63 13.03 9.87
CA LEU A 385 -46.13 12.43 8.65
C LEU A 385 -47.22 13.28 7.97
N LYS A 386 -48.16 13.83 8.76
CA LYS A 386 -49.21 14.72 8.25
C LYS A 386 -48.62 15.98 7.63
N MET A 387 -47.61 16.55 8.27
CA MET A 387 -46.90 17.74 7.79
C MET A 387 -46.09 17.44 6.53
N ALA A 388 -45.33 16.34 6.51
CA ALA A 388 -44.57 15.87 5.35
C ALA A 388 -45.48 15.62 4.14
N LYS A 389 -46.65 14.96 4.33
CA LYS A 389 -47.66 14.77 3.27
C LYS A 389 -48.18 16.09 2.71
N LYS A 390 -48.44 17.08 3.57
CA LYS A 390 -48.89 18.41 3.16
C LYS A 390 -47.81 19.15 2.35
N ARG A 391 -46.54 19.06 2.77
CA ARG A 391 -45.39 19.66 2.07
C ARG A 391 -45.11 18.98 0.73
N ALA A 392 -45.15 17.64 0.68
CA ALA A 392 -44.98 16.85 -0.55
C ALA A 392 -46.06 17.15 -1.60
N ARG A 393 -47.32 17.39 -1.19
CA ARG A 393 -48.39 17.81 -2.09
C ARG A 393 -48.22 19.24 -2.63
N ARG A 394 -47.49 20.10 -1.90
CA ARG A 394 -47.26 21.50 -2.26
C ARG A 394 -46.01 21.70 -3.12
N SER A 395 -45.02 20.81 -3.03
CA SER A 395 -43.90 20.74 -3.98
C SER A 395 -44.39 20.09 -5.27
N PRO A 396 -44.60 20.85 -6.37
CA PRO A 396 -44.92 20.25 -7.65
C PRO A 396 -43.67 19.47 -8.11
N ARG A 397 -43.85 18.30 -8.71
CA ARG A 397 -42.79 17.67 -9.50
C ARG A 397 -42.28 18.69 -10.52
N GLY A 398 -41.06 19.19 -10.36
CA GLY A 398 -40.47 20.19 -11.24
C GLY A 398 -38.98 20.33 -11.03
N GLY A 399 -38.21 19.66 -11.88
CA GLY A 399 -36.74 19.72 -11.95
C GLY A 399 -36.23 18.46 -12.63
N ALA A 400 -36.13 18.53 -13.97
CA ALA A 400 -35.67 17.47 -14.87
C ALA A 400 -34.20 17.07 -14.64
#